data_AF-A0A842SRP6-F1
#
_entry.id   AF-A0A842SRP6-F1
#
_cell.length_a   1.000
_cell.length_b   1.000
_cell.length_c   1.000
_cell.angle_alpha   90.00
_cell.angle_beta   90.00
_cell.angle_gamma   90.00
#
_symmetry.space_group_name_H-M   'P 1'
#
loop_
_entity.id
_entity.type
_entity.pdbx_description
1 polymer ?
#
loop_
_entity_poly.entity_id
_entity_poly.type
_entity_poly.pdbx_seq_one_letter_code
_entity_poly.pdbx_strand_id
1 'polypeptide(L)' 'MYDIKARNKKRFNRVKRRFYYHLKKLNLQQDSWKTKSTISVKPAMEGVLDRFFRKFGRDIEVYKIHATTVEEIE' A
#
# COMPACT_ATOMS: atom_id res chain seq x y z
N MET A 1 1.15 -1.27 -8.95
CA MET A 1 2.03 -1.38 -7.76
C MET A 1 1.92 -0.09 -6.96
N TYR A 2 2.01 -0.18 -5.64
CA TYR A 2 1.90 0.94 -4.71
C TYR A 2 3.11 0.96 -3.80
N ASP A 3 3.87 2.06 -3.78
CA ASP A 3 4.92 2.31 -2.79
C ASP A 3 4.40 3.26 -1.71
N ILE A 4 4.52 2.85 -0.45
CA ILE A 4 3.92 3.52 0.71
C ILE A 4 5.03 4.12 1.57
N LYS A 5 5.03 5.45 1.71
CA LYS A 5 5.94 6.18 2.58
C LYS A 5 5.18 6.85 3.72
N ALA A 6 5.77 6.89 4.91
CA ALA A 6 5.20 7.64 6.01
C ALA A 6 5.54 9.12 5.83
N ARG A 7 4.55 10.00 5.72
CA ARG A 7 4.77 11.47 5.69
C ARG A 7 5.48 11.95 6.94
N ASN A 8 5.07 11.39 8.08
CA ASN A 8 5.67 11.68 9.38
C ASN A 8 5.70 10.39 10.21
N LYS A 9 6.92 9.94 10.55
CA LYS A 9 7.15 8.69 11.29
C LYS A 9 6.42 8.65 12.64
N LYS A 10 6.36 9.76 13.37
CA LYS A 10 5.66 9.83 14.67
C LYS A 10 4.14 9.70 14.49
N ARG A 11 3.55 10.40 13.52
CA ARG A 11 2.10 10.31 13.24
C ARG A 11 1.71 8.93 12.72
N PHE A 12 2.46 8.41 11.74
CA PHE A 12 2.21 7.09 11.20
C PHE A 12 2.31 6.01 12.27
N ASN A 13 3.29 6.05 13.17
CA ASN A 13 3.41 5.08 14.26
C ASN A 13 2.17 5.05 15.18
N ARG A 14 1.49 6.19 15.39
CA ARG A 14 0.23 6.24 16.16
C ARG A 14 -0.91 5.49 15.47
N VAL A 15 -0.95 5.52 14.14
CA VAL A 15 -2.01 4.86 13.34
C VAL A 15 -1.58 3.51 12.76
N LYS A 16 -0.31 3.12 12.91
CA LYS A 16 0.31 1.94 12.28
C LYS A 16 -0.45 0.65 12.54
N ARG A 17 -0.82 0.39 13.80
CA ARG A 17 -1.57 -0.83 14.17
C ARG A 17 -2.95 -0.86 13.50
N ARG A 18 -3.65 0.29 13.47
CA ARG A 18 -4.94 0.44 12.80
C ARG A 18 -4.82 0.27 11.28
N PHE A 19 -3.78 0.84 10.68
CA PHE A 19 -3.46 0.71 9.27
C PHE A 19 -3.33 -0.76 8.86
N TYR A 20 -2.43 -1.52 9.49
CA TYR A 20 -2.23 -2.93 9.15
C TYR A 20 -3.45 -3.80 9.47
N TYR A 21 -4.20 -3.48 10.52
CA TYR A 21 -5.45 -4.19 10.83
C TYR A 21 -6.50 -4.01 9.73
N HIS A 22 -6.73 -2.77 9.25
CA HIS A 22 -7.65 -2.54 8.13
C HIS A 22 -7.13 -3.11 6.82
N LEU A 23 -5.81 -3.05 6.59
CA LEU A 23 -5.19 -3.59 5.40
C LEU A 23 -5.33 -5.11 5.33
N LYS A 24 -5.16 -5.81 6.46
CA LYS A 24 -5.41 -7.27 6.57
C LYS A 24 -6.86 -7.62 6.22
N LYS A 25 -7.83 -6.75 6.55
CA LYS A 25 -9.25 -6.95 6.19
C LYS A 25 -9.55 -6.83 4.70
N LEU A 26 -8.65 -6.22 3.91
CA LEU A 26 -8.80 -6.20 2.45
C LEU A 26 -8.51 -7.56 1.80
N ASN A 27 -8.12 -8.58 2.58
CA ASN A 27 -7.79 -9.93 2.11
C ASN A 27 -6.85 -9.91 0.90
N LEU A 28 -5.86 -9.02 0.93
CA LEU A 28 -4.77 -9.03 -0.04
C LEU A 28 -4.07 -10.39 0.08
N GLN A 29 -3.87 -11.08 -1.06
CA GLN A 29 -3.10 -12.32 -1.10
C GLN A 29 -1.69 -12.06 -0.54
N GLN A 30 -1.08 -13.02 0.16
CA GLN A 30 0.25 -12.85 0.75
C GLN A 30 1.29 -12.36 -0.28
N ASP A 31 1.19 -12.85 -1.52
CA ASP A 31 2.07 -12.50 -2.65
C ASP A 31 1.91 -11.06 -3.16
N SER A 32 0.90 -10.34 -2.66
CA SER A 32 0.69 -8.92 -2.98
C SER A 32 1.78 -8.06 -2.35
N TRP A 33 2.45 -8.50 -1.29
CA TRP A 33 3.56 -7.76 -0.70
C TRP A 33 4.86 -8.10 -1.43
N LYS A 34 5.50 -7.09 -2.02
CA LYS A 34 6.85 -7.22 -2.58
C LYS A 34 7.92 -6.80 -1.57
N THR A 35 7.63 -5.81 -0.74
CA THR A 35 8.48 -5.36 0.37
C THR A 35 7.60 -4.93 1.56
N LYS A 36 8.18 -4.40 2.64
CA LYS A 36 7.40 -3.86 3.78
C LYS A 36 6.62 -2.58 3.46
N SER A 37 6.96 -1.89 2.39
CA SER A 37 6.32 -0.64 1.94
C SER A 37 5.65 -0.76 0.59
N THR A 38 5.86 -1.86 -0.14
CA THR A 38 5.43 -1.96 -1.52
C THR A 38 4.44 -3.10 -1.75
N ILE A 39 3.29 -2.76 -2.35
CA ILE A 39 2.19 -3.67 -2.62
C ILE A 39 1.95 -3.76 -4.13
N SER A 40 2.06 -4.95 -4.68
CA SER A 40 1.56 -5.27 -6.02
C SER A 40 0.15 -5.83 -5.92
N VAL A 41 -0.75 -5.39 -6.79
CA VAL A 41 -2.13 -5.86 -6.84
C VAL A 41 -2.61 -6.00 -8.27
N LYS A 42 -3.61 -6.87 -8.46
CA LYS A 42 -4.35 -6.97 -9.71
C LYS A 42 -5.13 -5.68 -9.98
N PRO A 43 -5.34 -5.29 -11.26
CA PRO A 43 -6.08 -4.08 -11.62
C PRO A 43 -7.47 -3.97 -10.97
N ALA A 44 -8.18 -5.10 -10.78
CA ALA A 44 -9.49 -5.13 -10.14
C ALA A 44 -9.49 -4.61 -8.68
N MET A 45 -8.36 -4.71 -7.97
CA MET A 45 -8.22 -4.28 -6.56
C MET A 45 -7.77 -2.83 -6.42
N GLU A 46 -7.42 -2.19 -7.53
CA GLU A 46 -6.83 -0.86 -7.56
C GLU A 46 -7.77 0.20 -6.96
N GLY A 47 -9.04 0.20 -7.36
CA GLY A 47 -10.04 1.13 -6.82
C GLY A 47 -10.33 0.93 -5.33
N VAL A 48 -10.19 -0.31 -4.82
CA VAL A 48 -10.34 -0.61 -3.38
C VAL A 48 -9.16 -0.03 -2.61
N LEU A 49 -7.95 -0.20 -3.12
CA LEU A 49 -6.74 0.34 -2.50
C LEU A 49 -6.66 1.86 -2.57
N ASP A 50 -7.07 2.47 -3.68
CA ASP A 50 -7.13 3.93 -3.80
C ASP A 50 -8.04 4.54 -2.71
N ARG A 51 -9.22 3.93 -2.48
CA ARG A 51 -10.12 4.34 -1.39
C ARG A 51 -9.52 4.08 -0.01
N PHE A 52 -8.85 2.95 0.18
CA PHE A 52 -8.17 2.63 1.44
C PHE A 52 -7.08 3.65 1.77
N PHE A 53 -6.20 3.99 0.81
CA PHE A 53 -5.12 4.93 1.03
C PHE A 53 -5.61 6.36 1.26
N ARG A 54 -6.71 6.78 0.63
CA ARG A 54 -7.36 8.07 0.95
C ARG A 54 -7.73 8.20 2.43
N LYS A 55 -8.15 7.12 3.09
CA LYS A 55 -8.46 7.11 4.53
C LYS A 55 -7.25 7.46 5.40
N PHE A 56 -6.04 7.14 4.94
CA PHE A 56 -4.79 7.36 5.66
C PHE A 56 -3.92 8.47 5.04
N GLY A 57 -4.41 9.18 4.00
CA GLY A 57 -3.59 10.13 3.22
C GLY A 57 -3.01 11.31 4.00
N ARG A 58 -3.47 11.56 5.23
CA ARG A 58 -2.87 12.53 6.15
C ARG A 58 -1.58 12.03 6.81
N ASP A 59 -1.41 10.71 6.91
CA ASP A 59 -0.32 10.05 7.64
C ASP A 59 0.68 9.36 6.69
N ILE A 60 0.24 9.00 5.48
CA ILE A 60 1.05 8.33 4.45
C ILE A 60 1.04 9.09 3.13
N GLU A 61 2.10 8.87 2.37
CA GLU A 61 2.22 9.14 0.95
C GLU A 61 2.23 7.82 0.20
N VAL A 62 1.53 7.80 -0.93
CA VAL A 62 1.40 6.60 -1.73
C VAL A 62 1.71 6.95 -3.17
N TYR A 63 2.68 6.26 -3.74
CA TYR A 63 3.10 6.39 -5.13
C TYR A 63 2.56 5.18 -5.89
N LYS A 64 1.76 5.45 -6.92
CA LYS A 64 1.15 4.43 -7.76
C LYS A 64 2.00 4.26 -9.02
N ILE A 65 2.48 3.05 -9.25
CA ILE A 65 3.31 2.68 -10.39
C ILE A 65 2.54 1.63 -11.18
N HIS A 66 2.25 1.93 -12.44
CA HIS A 66 1.67 0.97 -13.37
C HIS A 66 2.80 0.28 -14.13
N ALA A 67 2.98 -1.01 -13.86
CA ALA A 67 3.93 -1.85 -14.58
C ALA A 67 3.16 -2.96 -15.27
N THR A 68 3.29 -3.04 -16.60
CA THR A 68 2.64 -4.06 -17.44
C THR A 68 3.49 -5.32 -17.54
N THR A 69 4.81 -5.16 -17.43
CA THR A 69 5.83 -6.21 -17.41
C THR A 69 6.67 -6.04 -16.15
N VAL A 70 6.98 -7.14 -15.47
CA VAL A 70 8.03 -7.17 -14.45
C VAL A 70 9.30 -7.51 -15.20
N GLU A 71 9.89 -6.54 -15.88
CA GLU A 71 11.29 -6.68 -16.28
C GLU A 71 12.12 -6.52 -14.99
N GLU A 72 12.88 -7.57 -14.68
CA GLU A 72 13.71 -7.68 -13.48
C GLU A 72 14.58 -6.44 -13.32
N ILE A 73 14.41 -5.76 -12.19
CA ILE A 73 15.41 -4.83 -11.69
C ILE A 73 16.46 -5.74 -11.04
N GLU A 74 17.53 -6.05 -11.78
CA GLU A 74 18.79 -6.58 -11.23
C GLU A 74 19.47 -5.56 -10.30
#